data_AF-A0A8J1U095-F1
#
_entry.id   AF-A0A8J1U095-F1
#
_cell.length_a   1.000
_cell.length_b   1.000
_cell.length_c   1.000
_cell.angle_alpha   90.00
_cell.angle_beta   90.00
_cell.angle_gamma   90.00
#
_symmetry.space_group_name_H-M   'P 1'
#
loop_
_entity.id
_entity.type
_entity.pdbx_description
1 polymer ?
#
loop_
_entity_poly.entity_id
_entity_poly.type
_entity_poly.pdbx_seq_one_letter_code
_entity_poly.pdbx_strand_id
1 'polypeptide(L)'
;PSIDHTYGTAEGYFMVAESASKPNSRARLISPTFTTGNTDQCFEFWLHMYGSNSQMGRLNVYMGAYEKSKLSLRSRVWSAGGNNGNTWFRVQIPIPAATSSNMVFESVFGPGTRSQMAFDDVKVLKTSCPFTGDCDFENGICGWTHFQDGTQFDWTLGRGSTKSTGTGASVDHTFGNSSGTYLFIESSAPRKKGDVAKVISPMFQSTSIKGKCIRWWYHMYGRELG
;
A
#
# COMPACT_ATOMS: atom_id res chain seq x y z
N PRO A 1 12.09 -0.44 8.85
CA PRO A 1 12.53 -1.07 7.58
C PRO A 1 14.06 -1.13 7.47
N SER A 2 14.60 -2.19 6.86
CA SER A 2 16.05 -2.33 6.60
C SER A 2 16.49 -1.67 5.28
N ILE A 3 15.54 -1.35 4.41
CA ILE A 3 15.76 -0.73 3.10
C ILE A 3 14.74 0.38 2.87
N ASP A 4 15.19 1.39 2.14
CA ASP A 4 14.40 2.48 1.59
C ASP A 4 13.45 1.99 0.49
N HIS A 5 12.29 2.65 0.33
CA HIS A 5 11.33 2.22 -0.68
C HIS A 5 11.78 2.65 -2.08
N THR A 6 12.25 3.89 -2.22
CA THR A 6 12.65 4.49 -3.50
C THR A 6 13.62 3.61 -4.29
N TYR A 7 14.69 3.12 -3.64
CA TYR A 7 15.72 2.30 -4.29
C TYR A 7 15.59 0.81 -4.01
N GLY A 8 14.83 0.42 -2.99
CA GLY A 8 14.81 -0.97 -2.52
C GLY A 8 16.15 -1.42 -1.92
N THR A 9 17.01 -0.49 -1.52
CA THR A 9 18.35 -0.77 -0.96
C THR A 9 18.55 -0.04 0.38
N ALA A 10 19.66 -0.34 1.05
CA ALA A 10 20.06 0.34 2.28
C ALA A 10 20.70 1.73 2.03
N GLU A 11 20.86 2.15 0.76
CA GLU A 11 21.54 3.39 0.39
C GLU A 11 20.58 4.60 0.28
N GLY A 12 19.27 4.36 0.34
CA GLY A 12 18.24 5.41 0.32
C GLY A 12 17.89 5.98 1.70
N TYR A 13 16.90 6.88 1.73
CA TYR A 13 16.47 7.58 2.94
C TYR A 13 14.96 7.65 3.05
N PHE A 14 14.44 7.20 4.19
CA PHE A 14 13.04 7.33 4.56
C PHE A 14 12.89 8.09 5.88
N MET A 15 11.70 8.62 6.13
CA MET A 15 11.36 9.22 7.42
C MET A 15 10.93 8.12 8.38
N VAL A 16 11.39 8.19 9.64
CA VAL A 16 11.04 7.22 10.68
C VAL A 16 10.62 7.91 11.96
N ALA A 17 9.54 7.41 12.57
CA ALA A 17 9.17 7.72 13.94
C ALA A 17 9.63 6.57 14.84
N GLU A 18 10.77 6.75 15.49
CA GLU A 18 11.35 5.75 16.40
C GLU A 18 10.81 5.88 17.82
N SER A 19 10.72 4.74 18.49
CA SER A 19 10.19 4.54 19.84
C SER A 19 10.33 5.75 20.77
N ALA A 20 9.22 6.19 21.36
CA ALA A 20 9.25 7.14 22.45
C ALA A 20 9.25 6.42 23.81
N SER A 21 9.95 6.99 24.78
CA SER A 21 9.99 6.47 26.16
C SER A 21 8.63 6.53 26.88
N LYS A 22 7.67 7.31 26.34
CA LYS A 22 6.32 7.48 26.90
C LYS A 22 5.25 7.04 25.88
N PRO A 23 4.38 6.08 26.22
CA PRO A 23 3.23 5.72 25.40
C PRO A 23 2.32 6.94 25.15
N ASN A 24 1.63 6.97 24.02
CA ASN A 24 0.73 8.04 23.57
C ASN A 24 1.39 9.41 23.31
N SER A 25 2.72 9.51 23.43
CA SER A 25 3.44 10.68 22.92
C SER A 25 3.25 10.79 21.40
N ARG A 26 3.44 12.01 20.87
CA ARG A 26 3.14 12.33 19.48
C ARG A 26 4.31 13.05 18.83
N ALA A 27 4.70 12.60 17.66
CA ALA A 27 5.59 13.32 16.76
C ALA A 27 4.78 13.81 15.55
N ARG A 28 5.01 15.04 15.10
CA ARG A 28 4.32 15.61 13.94
C ARG A 28 5.32 16.11 12.91
N LEU A 29 5.10 15.72 11.65
CA LEU A 29 5.76 16.30 10.48
C LEU A 29 4.70 17.03 9.65
N ILE A 30 5.02 18.24 9.21
CA ILE A 30 4.11 19.12 8.46
C ILE A 30 4.71 19.33 7.07
N SER A 31 3.95 19.07 6.02
CA SER A 31 4.37 19.39 4.65
C SER A 31 4.34 20.90 4.40
N PRO A 32 4.98 21.39 3.33
CA PRO A 32 4.65 22.71 2.77
C PRO A 32 3.15 22.83 2.48
N THR A 33 2.65 24.06 2.43
CA THR A 33 1.28 24.33 2.00
C THR A 33 1.17 24.04 0.51
N PHE A 34 0.18 23.25 0.13
CA PHE A 34 -0.14 22.96 -1.27
C PHE A 34 -1.53 23.47 -1.59
N THR A 35 -1.76 23.76 -2.87
CA THR A 35 -3.05 24.18 -3.40
C THR A 35 -3.47 23.26 -4.54
N THR A 36 -4.71 22.76 -4.49
CA THR A 36 -5.30 22.03 -5.61
C THR A 36 -6.04 22.99 -6.53
N GLY A 37 -6.08 22.65 -7.83
CA GLY A 37 -6.81 23.40 -8.84
C GLY A 37 -8.30 23.09 -8.83
N ASN A 38 -8.92 23.07 -10.02
CA ASN A 38 -10.36 22.83 -10.18
C ASN A 38 -10.75 21.34 -10.20
N THR A 39 -9.79 20.43 -10.02
CA THR A 39 -10.01 18.98 -10.01
C THR A 39 -9.44 18.38 -8.73
N ASP A 40 -10.06 17.28 -8.30
CA ASP A 40 -9.52 16.46 -7.22
C ASP A 40 -8.11 15.96 -7.57
N GLN A 41 -7.26 15.89 -6.55
CA GLN A 41 -5.88 15.43 -6.65
C GLN A 41 -5.66 14.23 -5.73
N CYS A 42 -4.50 13.57 -5.85
CA CYS A 42 -4.16 12.42 -5.02
C CYS A 42 -2.89 12.67 -4.23
N PHE A 43 -2.97 12.57 -2.90
CA PHE A 43 -1.79 12.49 -2.07
C PHE A 43 -1.36 11.02 -1.92
N GLU A 44 -0.11 10.73 -2.22
CA GLU A 44 0.45 9.39 -2.17
C GLU A 44 1.74 9.38 -1.35
N PHE A 45 1.94 8.30 -0.58
CA PHE A 45 3.20 7.98 0.09
C PHE A 45 3.30 6.48 0.33
N TRP A 46 4.50 6.00 0.62
CA TRP A 46 4.74 4.61 1.05
C TRP A 46 4.90 4.53 2.55
N LEU A 47 4.35 3.48 3.15
CA LEU A 47 4.27 3.28 4.60
C LEU A 47 4.79 1.90 4.98
N HIS A 48 5.60 1.84 6.03
CA HIS A 48 6.03 0.59 6.65
C HIS A 48 5.71 0.65 8.15
N MET A 49 4.96 -0.35 8.64
CA MET A 49 4.55 -0.47 10.03
C MET A 49 4.71 -1.91 10.48
N TYR A 50 5.82 -2.20 11.17
CA TYR A 50 6.16 -3.54 11.62
C TYR A 50 6.64 -3.56 13.08
N GLY A 51 6.16 -4.53 13.84
CA GLY A 51 6.46 -4.68 15.26
C GLY A 51 5.44 -5.57 15.98
N SER A 52 5.49 -5.62 17.31
CA SER A 52 4.53 -6.41 18.08
C SER A 52 3.13 -5.79 18.04
N ASN A 53 2.11 -6.61 17.74
CA ASN A 53 0.70 -6.18 17.62
C ASN A 53 0.20 -5.37 18.83
N SER A 54 0.55 -5.80 20.04
CA SER A 54 0.12 -5.14 21.29
C SER A 54 0.91 -3.86 21.61
N GLN A 55 1.92 -3.54 20.81
CA GLN A 55 2.88 -2.47 21.06
C GLN A 55 2.96 -1.43 19.96
N MET A 56 2.46 -1.76 18.78
CA MET A 56 2.49 -0.86 17.62
C MET A 56 1.69 0.41 17.89
N GLY A 57 2.26 1.53 17.45
CA GLY A 57 1.60 2.82 17.48
C GLY A 57 0.55 2.96 16.37
N ARG A 58 0.26 4.22 16.07
CA ARG A 58 -0.67 4.63 15.01
C ARG A 58 -0.09 5.80 14.25
N LEU A 59 -0.20 5.75 12.93
CA LEU A 59 -0.02 6.91 12.08
C LEU A 59 -1.39 7.53 11.81
N ASN A 60 -1.50 8.84 12.04
CA ASN A 60 -2.64 9.65 11.59
C ASN A 60 -2.14 10.63 10.53
N VAL A 61 -2.94 10.86 9.49
CA VAL A 61 -2.68 11.92 8.52
C VAL A 61 -3.84 12.90 8.55
N TYR A 62 -3.51 14.18 8.69
CA TYR A 62 -4.48 15.27 8.74
C TYR A 62 -4.27 16.26 7.60
N MET A 63 -5.37 16.81 7.10
CA MET A 63 -5.33 18.14 6.48
C MET A 63 -5.33 19.18 7.61
N GLY A 64 -4.42 20.15 7.51
CA GLY A 64 -4.25 21.19 8.53
C GLY A 64 -3.82 22.52 7.95
N ALA A 65 -3.55 23.47 8.84
CA ALA A 65 -2.97 24.76 8.49
C ALA A 65 -1.86 25.11 9.48
N TYR A 66 -0.70 25.47 8.95
CA TYR A 66 0.42 25.97 9.73
C TYR A 66 0.61 27.47 9.44
N GLU A 67 0.17 28.30 10.38
CA GLU A 67 0.17 29.76 10.25
C GLU A 67 0.71 30.40 11.52
N LYS A 68 1.55 31.44 11.41
CA LYS A 68 2.10 32.17 12.56
C LYS A 68 2.69 31.24 13.63
N SER A 69 3.45 30.24 13.18
CA SER A 69 4.08 29.21 14.02
C SER A 69 3.12 28.33 14.83
N LYS A 70 1.81 28.35 14.50
CA LYS A 70 0.79 27.55 15.16
C LYS A 70 0.19 26.55 14.17
N LEU A 71 0.20 25.28 14.55
CA LEU A 71 -0.44 24.22 13.80
C LEU A 71 -1.92 24.08 14.22
N SER A 72 -2.82 24.13 13.25
CA SER A 72 -4.23 23.77 13.39
C SER A 72 -4.51 22.48 12.62
N LEU A 73 -4.92 21.43 13.33
CA LEU A 73 -5.40 20.18 12.71
C LEU A 73 -6.88 20.36 12.34
N ARG A 74 -7.23 20.23 11.06
CA ARG A 74 -8.61 20.42 10.60
C ARG A 74 -9.35 19.09 10.51
N SER A 75 -8.95 18.20 9.60
CA SER A 75 -9.62 16.92 9.38
C SER A 75 -8.61 15.78 9.35
N ARG A 76 -8.92 14.65 10.02
CA ARG A 76 -8.13 13.42 9.91
C ARG A 76 -8.59 12.68 8.65
N VAL A 77 -7.74 12.68 7.63
CA VAL A 77 -8.05 12.10 6.31
C VAL A 77 -7.64 10.64 6.19
N TRP A 78 -6.71 10.18 7.02
CA TRP A 78 -6.28 8.79 7.02
C TRP A 78 -5.71 8.36 8.38
N SER A 79 -5.78 7.06 8.69
CA SER A 79 -5.18 6.49 9.90
C SER A 79 -4.98 4.98 9.77
N ALA A 80 -3.83 4.48 10.25
CA ALA A 80 -3.61 3.06 10.47
C ALA A 80 -2.78 2.82 11.73
N GLY A 81 -2.98 1.67 12.36
CA GLY A 81 -2.20 1.22 13.50
C GLY A 81 -2.06 -0.30 13.51
N GLY A 82 -1.28 -0.81 14.46
CA GLY A 82 -0.97 -2.23 14.53
C GLY A 82 0.20 -2.64 13.63
N ASN A 83 0.51 -3.93 13.62
CA ASN A 83 1.48 -4.49 12.68
C ASN A 83 0.79 -4.70 11.33
N ASN A 84 1.36 -4.16 10.26
CA ASN A 84 0.84 -4.32 8.92
C ASN A 84 1.67 -5.27 8.06
N GLY A 85 2.67 -5.92 8.64
CA GLY A 85 3.61 -6.79 7.96
C GLY A 85 4.94 -6.08 7.68
N ASN A 86 6.00 -6.87 7.46
CA ASN A 86 7.33 -6.35 7.20
C ASN A 86 7.51 -5.99 5.71
N THR A 87 6.65 -5.12 5.18
CA THR A 87 6.71 -4.66 3.79
C THR A 87 6.21 -3.22 3.67
N TRP A 88 6.51 -2.58 2.54
CA TRP A 88 6.05 -1.23 2.22
C TRP A 88 4.65 -1.28 1.58
N PHE A 89 3.76 -0.40 2.05
CA PHE A 89 2.39 -0.25 1.57
C PHE A 89 2.19 1.13 0.97
N ARG A 90 1.63 1.16 -0.24
CA ARG A 90 1.23 2.41 -0.86
C ARG A 90 -0.07 2.93 -0.22
N VAL A 91 -0.04 4.18 0.23
CA VAL A 91 -1.19 4.89 0.78
C VAL A 91 -1.62 5.98 -0.19
N GLN A 92 -2.91 6.05 -0.48
CA GLN A 92 -3.51 7.06 -1.36
C GLN A 92 -4.66 7.77 -0.62
N ILE A 93 -4.64 9.11 -0.66
CA ILE A 93 -5.61 9.96 0.02
C ILE A 93 -6.16 10.96 -1.01
N PRO A 94 -7.46 10.89 -1.35
CA PRO A 94 -8.10 11.87 -2.22
C PRO A 94 -8.06 13.26 -1.58
N ILE A 95 -7.64 14.26 -2.35
CA ILE A 95 -7.68 15.67 -1.97
C ILE A 95 -8.73 16.37 -2.84
N PRO A 96 -9.76 17.00 -2.24
CA PRO A 96 -10.75 17.74 -3.01
C PRO A 96 -10.16 18.89 -3.84
N ALA A 97 -10.81 19.24 -4.95
CA ALA A 97 -10.55 20.47 -5.69
C ALA A 97 -10.63 21.72 -4.79
N ALA A 98 -9.97 22.81 -5.19
CA ALA A 98 -9.94 24.09 -4.48
C ALA A 98 -9.51 24.01 -2.99
N THR A 99 -8.66 23.03 -2.66
CA THR A 99 -8.10 22.83 -1.32
C THR A 99 -6.80 23.59 -1.18
N SER A 100 -6.65 24.37 -0.09
CA SER A 100 -5.37 24.91 0.36
C SER A 100 -5.08 24.39 1.78
N SER A 101 -4.03 23.57 1.92
CA SER A 101 -3.76 22.85 3.17
C SER A 101 -2.28 22.46 3.30
N ASN A 102 -1.87 22.14 4.52
CA ASN A 102 -0.72 21.28 4.79
C ASN A 102 -1.20 19.84 4.98
N MET A 103 -0.37 18.86 4.62
CA MET A 103 -0.50 17.49 5.11
C MET A 103 0.29 17.37 6.40
N VAL A 104 -0.32 16.79 7.43
CA VAL A 104 0.31 16.61 8.74
C VAL A 104 0.32 15.14 9.07
N PHE A 105 1.52 14.57 9.13
CA PHE A 105 1.76 13.22 9.62
C PHE A 105 1.91 13.29 11.14
N GLU A 106 1.07 12.58 11.87
CA GLU A 106 1.15 12.46 13.32
C GLU A 106 1.34 10.99 13.70
N SER A 107 2.55 10.67 14.16
CA SER A 107 2.86 9.38 14.76
C SER A 107 2.49 9.40 16.23
N VAL A 108 1.62 8.49 16.65
CA VAL A 108 1.25 8.25 18.05
C VAL A 108 1.96 6.98 18.51
N PHE A 109 2.84 7.10 19.49
CA PHE A 109 3.64 5.98 19.96
C PHE A 109 2.79 5.01 20.79
N GLY A 110 2.90 3.71 20.48
CA GLY A 110 2.30 2.64 21.27
C GLY A 110 3.08 2.38 22.57
N PRO A 111 2.67 1.37 23.37
CA PRO A 111 3.29 1.11 24.66
C PRO A 111 4.66 0.42 24.61
N GLY A 112 5.08 -0.13 23.46
CA GLY A 112 6.33 -0.86 23.37
C GLY A 112 7.48 -0.09 22.73
N THR A 113 8.69 -0.45 23.15
CA THR A 113 9.96 0.14 22.69
C THR A 113 10.49 -0.47 21.38
N ARG A 114 9.85 -1.52 20.85
CA ARG A 114 10.24 -2.21 19.62
C ARG A 114 9.18 -2.06 18.53
N SER A 115 8.77 -0.82 18.29
CA SER A 115 7.80 -0.45 17.27
C SER A 115 8.36 0.67 16.41
N GLN A 116 8.41 0.46 15.09
CA GLN A 116 8.86 1.48 14.14
C GLN A 116 7.76 1.74 13.12
N MET A 117 7.57 3.02 12.79
CA MET A 117 6.74 3.46 11.68
C MET A 117 7.61 4.31 10.78
N ALA A 118 7.67 3.95 9.50
CA ALA A 118 8.43 4.69 8.50
C ALA A 118 7.55 5.04 7.31
N PHE A 119 7.82 6.18 6.69
CA PHE A 119 7.20 6.56 5.44
C PHE A 119 8.20 7.17 4.48
N ASP A 120 7.92 7.02 3.19
CA ASP A 120 8.81 7.41 2.11
C ASP A 120 8.00 7.85 0.87
N ASP A 121 8.67 8.40 -0.13
CA ASP A 121 8.11 8.66 -1.47
C ASP A 121 6.81 9.50 -1.46
N VAL A 122 6.81 10.57 -0.66
CA VAL A 122 5.66 11.47 -0.48
C VAL A 122 5.47 12.37 -1.70
N LYS A 123 4.28 12.36 -2.31
CA LYS A 123 3.94 13.19 -3.48
C LYS A 123 2.47 13.55 -3.58
N VAL A 124 2.18 14.62 -4.32
CA VAL A 124 0.83 14.99 -4.77
C VAL A 124 0.75 14.79 -6.28
N LEU A 125 -0.15 13.91 -6.73
CA LEU A 125 -0.48 13.72 -8.13
C LEU A 125 -1.54 14.73 -8.55
N LYS A 126 -1.39 15.29 -9.76
CA LYS A 126 -2.35 16.26 -10.32
C LYS A 126 -3.70 15.65 -10.74
N THR A 127 -3.83 14.34 -10.65
CA THR A 127 -5.04 13.56 -10.99
C THR A 127 -5.72 13.08 -9.71
N SER A 128 -7.01 12.77 -9.81
CA SER A 128 -7.75 12.07 -8.74
C SER A 128 -7.06 10.75 -8.39
N CYS A 129 -7.23 10.28 -7.14
CA CYS A 129 -6.72 8.97 -6.78
C CYS A 129 -7.40 7.88 -7.63
N PRO A 130 -6.65 6.93 -8.19
CA PRO A 130 -7.26 5.74 -8.74
C PRO A 130 -8.06 5.04 -7.64
N PHE A 131 -9.19 4.41 -7.99
CA PHE A 131 -9.99 3.71 -7.00
C PHE A 131 -9.16 2.59 -6.38
N THR A 132 -8.83 2.75 -5.09
CA THR A 132 -8.02 1.77 -4.38
C THR A 132 -8.79 0.45 -4.31
N GLY A 133 -8.28 -0.59 -4.96
CA GLY A 133 -8.83 -1.95 -4.92
C GLY A 133 -9.53 -2.41 -6.20
N ASP A 134 -9.69 -1.53 -7.20
CA ASP A 134 -10.00 -1.97 -8.55
C ASP A 134 -8.69 -2.19 -9.32
N CYS A 135 -8.45 -3.42 -9.74
CA CYS A 135 -7.25 -3.78 -10.47
C CYS A 135 -7.56 -4.89 -11.45
N ASP A 136 -7.61 -4.51 -12.72
CA ASP A 136 -7.72 -5.41 -13.87
C ASP A 136 -6.35 -5.90 -14.34
N PHE A 137 -5.26 -5.38 -13.76
CA PHE A 137 -3.86 -5.65 -14.06
C PHE A 137 -3.31 -5.10 -15.38
N GLU A 138 -4.15 -4.44 -16.19
CA GLU A 138 -3.79 -3.92 -17.53
C GLU A 138 -2.72 -2.82 -17.50
N ASN A 139 -2.61 -2.13 -16.36
CA ASN A 139 -1.63 -1.08 -16.11
C ASN A 139 -0.73 -1.42 -14.91
N GLY A 140 -0.32 -2.69 -14.84
CA GLY A 140 0.53 -3.20 -13.77
C GLY A 140 -0.27 -3.67 -12.55
N ILE A 141 0.41 -3.86 -11.41
CA ILE A 141 -0.18 -4.51 -10.23
C ILE A 141 -1.03 -3.58 -9.35
N CYS A 142 -1.43 -2.39 -9.81
CA CYS A 142 -2.30 -1.42 -9.13
C CYS A 142 -2.02 -1.14 -7.63
N GLY A 143 -0.77 -1.30 -7.19
CA GLY A 143 -0.35 -1.11 -5.79
C GLY A 143 -0.50 -2.33 -4.90
N TRP A 144 -0.86 -3.49 -5.45
CA TRP A 144 -0.60 -4.76 -4.80
C TRP A 144 0.90 -4.93 -4.59
N THR A 145 1.31 -5.54 -3.49
CA THR A 145 2.72 -5.75 -3.15
C THR A 145 2.98 -7.23 -2.95
N HIS A 146 4.13 -7.72 -3.42
CA HIS A 146 4.60 -9.07 -3.11
C HIS A 146 4.92 -9.17 -1.62
N PHE A 147 4.32 -10.14 -0.95
CA PHE A 147 4.51 -10.32 0.48
C PHE A 147 5.59 -11.38 0.70
N GLN A 148 6.77 -10.95 1.15
CA GLN A 148 7.97 -11.79 1.18
C GLN A 148 8.07 -12.73 2.41
N ASP A 149 7.29 -12.49 3.47
CA ASP A 149 7.41 -13.26 4.70
C ASP A 149 6.71 -14.64 4.58
N GLY A 150 7.52 -15.69 4.70
CA GLY A 150 7.09 -17.08 4.54
C GLY A 150 6.59 -17.40 3.13
N THR A 151 7.22 -16.82 2.11
CA THR A 151 6.98 -17.14 0.69
C THR A 151 8.25 -17.60 -0.01
N GLN A 152 8.11 -18.50 -0.98
CA GLN A 152 9.21 -19.10 -1.72
C GLN A 152 9.35 -18.52 -3.13
N PHE A 153 8.31 -17.83 -3.61
CA PHE A 153 8.28 -17.20 -4.91
C PHE A 153 7.15 -16.15 -4.99
N ASP A 154 7.20 -15.33 -6.03
CA ASP A 154 6.26 -14.24 -6.25
C ASP A 154 5.21 -14.58 -7.32
N TRP A 155 4.05 -13.95 -7.17
CA TRP A 155 3.08 -13.85 -8.24
C TRP A 155 3.68 -13.08 -9.42
N THR A 156 3.38 -13.49 -10.64
CA THR A 156 3.91 -12.88 -11.86
C THR A 156 2.80 -12.21 -12.63
N LEU A 157 3.05 -11.00 -13.12
CA LEU A 157 2.18 -10.34 -14.10
C LEU A 157 2.50 -10.89 -15.49
N GLY A 158 1.52 -11.47 -16.17
CA GLY A 158 1.68 -12.04 -17.50
C GLY A 158 0.55 -11.71 -18.45
N ARG A 159 0.69 -12.18 -19.69
CA ARG A 159 -0.29 -12.08 -20.77
C ARG A 159 -0.32 -13.38 -21.57
N GLY A 160 -1.46 -13.70 -22.15
CA GLY A 160 -1.64 -14.93 -22.93
C GLY A 160 -1.34 -16.20 -22.12
N SER A 161 -1.03 -17.30 -22.80
CA SER A 161 -0.74 -18.59 -22.14
C SER A 161 0.46 -18.54 -21.19
N THR A 162 0.38 -19.30 -20.09
CA THR A 162 1.51 -19.55 -19.19
C THR A 162 2.62 -20.38 -19.86
N LYS A 163 3.82 -20.41 -19.26
CA LYS A 163 4.95 -21.15 -19.84
C LYS A 163 4.71 -22.66 -19.86
N SER A 164 4.03 -23.17 -18.84
CA SER A 164 3.62 -24.57 -18.80
C SER A 164 2.47 -24.84 -19.80
N THR A 165 2.56 -25.96 -20.52
CA THR A 165 1.55 -26.36 -21.51
C THR A 165 0.35 -26.99 -20.83
N GLY A 166 -0.86 -26.65 -21.28
CA GLY A 166 -2.10 -27.24 -20.75
C GLY A 166 -2.43 -26.77 -19.33
N THR A 167 -1.94 -25.58 -18.96
CA THR A 167 -2.19 -24.94 -17.66
C THR A 167 -2.58 -23.47 -17.88
N GLY A 168 -3.10 -22.83 -16.83
CA GLY A 168 -3.33 -21.39 -16.82
C GLY A 168 -4.40 -20.92 -17.80
N ALA A 169 -4.59 -19.62 -17.89
CA ALA A 169 -5.47 -19.01 -18.89
C ALA A 169 -4.70 -18.80 -20.21
N SER A 170 -5.38 -18.88 -21.36
CA SER A 170 -4.80 -18.50 -22.66
C SER A 170 -5.08 -17.04 -23.03
N VAL A 171 -6.05 -16.43 -22.37
CA VAL A 171 -6.53 -15.06 -22.59
C VAL A 171 -6.91 -14.44 -21.24
N ASP A 172 -6.78 -13.13 -21.13
CA ASP A 172 -7.22 -12.39 -19.95
C ASP A 172 -8.75 -12.21 -19.93
N HIS A 173 -9.32 -11.91 -18.76
CA HIS A 173 -10.75 -11.68 -18.63
C HIS A 173 -11.20 -10.30 -19.15
N THR A 174 -10.38 -9.26 -18.96
CA THR A 174 -10.71 -7.85 -19.22
C THR A 174 -10.96 -7.59 -20.70
N PHE A 175 -10.06 -8.04 -21.57
CA PHE A 175 -10.17 -7.91 -23.02
C PHE A 175 -10.61 -9.19 -23.72
N GLY A 176 -10.61 -10.33 -23.03
CA GLY A 176 -11.00 -11.62 -23.59
C GLY A 176 -10.05 -12.11 -24.68
N ASN A 177 -8.79 -11.65 -24.68
CA ASN A 177 -7.80 -12.02 -25.70
C ASN A 177 -6.39 -12.15 -25.08
N SER A 178 -5.38 -12.48 -25.90
CA SER A 178 -4.02 -12.73 -25.39
C SER A 178 -3.20 -11.45 -25.13
N SER A 179 -3.76 -10.27 -25.40
CA SER A 179 -3.07 -8.99 -25.22
C SER A 179 -3.23 -8.41 -23.82
N GLY A 180 -4.33 -8.72 -23.13
CA GLY A 180 -4.51 -8.28 -21.76
C GLY A 180 -3.71 -9.09 -20.77
N THR A 181 -3.71 -8.62 -19.53
CA THR A 181 -2.79 -9.08 -18.50
C THR A 181 -3.51 -9.54 -17.26
N TYR A 182 -2.88 -10.46 -16.54
CA TYR A 182 -3.41 -10.98 -15.30
C TYR A 182 -2.27 -11.47 -14.41
N LEU A 183 -2.57 -11.59 -13.12
CA LEU A 183 -1.63 -12.08 -12.14
C LEU A 183 -1.75 -13.61 -12.01
N PHE A 184 -0.63 -14.33 -12.05
CA PHE A 184 -0.62 -15.79 -11.97
C PHE A 184 0.59 -16.33 -11.19
N ILE A 185 0.54 -17.61 -10.86
CA ILE A 185 1.67 -18.37 -10.35
C ILE A 185 2.07 -19.43 -11.36
N GLU A 186 3.38 -19.62 -11.54
CA GLU A 186 3.91 -20.73 -12.32
C GLU A 186 4.27 -21.86 -11.36
N SER A 187 3.50 -22.95 -11.39
CA SER A 187 3.66 -24.12 -10.51
C SER A 187 4.68 -25.13 -11.01
N SER A 188 5.19 -24.98 -12.24
CA SER A 188 6.23 -25.86 -12.79
C SER A 188 7.57 -25.75 -12.05
N ALA A 189 8.49 -26.66 -12.37
CA ALA A 189 9.82 -26.68 -11.79
C ALA A 189 10.50 -25.30 -11.90
N PRO A 190 11.13 -24.79 -10.83
CA PRO A 190 11.61 -25.52 -9.66
C PRO A 190 10.67 -25.52 -8.44
N ARG A 191 9.38 -25.18 -8.61
CA ARG A 191 8.43 -25.17 -7.49
C ARG A 191 8.25 -26.57 -6.89
N LYS A 192 8.02 -26.60 -5.57
CA LYS A 192 7.79 -27.82 -4.80
C LYS A 192 6.42 -27.77 -4.13
N LYS A 193 5.86 -28.94 -3.84
CA LYS A 193 4.63 -29.06 -3.06
C LYS A 193 4.79 -28.33 -1.72
N GLY A 194 3.87 -27.43 -1.42
CA GLY A 194 3.90 -26.59 -0.22
C GLY A 194 4.63 -25.25 -0.39
N ASP A 195 5.18 -24.94 -1.56
CA ASP A 195 5.65 -23.58 -1.85
C ASP A 195 4.47 -22.61 -1.86
N VAL A 196 4.69 -21.42 -1.30
CA VAL A 196 3.66 -20.40 -1.13
C VAL A 196 4.10 -19.10 -1.80
N ALA A 197 3.17 -18.47 -2.52
CA ALA A 197 3.28 -17.12 -3.02
C ALA A 197 2.12 -16.28 -2.50
N LYS A 198 2.41 -15.06 -2.02
CA LYS A 198 1.42 -14.15 -1.45
C LYS A 198 1.55 -12.78 -2.10
N VAL A 199 0.41 -12.16 -2.37
CA VAL A 199 0.30 -10.73 -2.65
C VAL A 199 -0.64 -10.10 -1.63
N ILE A 200 -0.36 -8.86 -1.30
CA ILE A 200 -1.18 -8.07 -0.39
C ILE A 200 -1.74 -6.85 -1.13
N SER A 201 -3.01 -6.57 -0.92
CA SER A 201 -3.66 -5.40 -1.49
C SER A 201 -3.12 -4.11 -0.87
N PRO A 202 -3.35 -2.95 -1.50
CA PRO A 202 -3.23 -1.68 -0.81
C PRO A 202 -4.07 -1.65 0.48
N MET A 203 -3.74 -0.72 1.37
CA MET A 203 -4.54 -0.49 2.58
C MET A 203 -5.86 0.19 2.24
N PHE A 204 -6.97 -0.46 2.59
CA PHE A 204 -8.31 0.12 2.46
C PHE A 204 -8.74 0.79 3.76
N GLN A 205 -9.43 1.93 3.63
CA GLN A 205 -10.11 2.52 4.78
C GLN A 205 -11.25 1.62 5.26
N SER A 206 -11.51 1.67 6.57
CA SER A 206 -12.63 0.94 7.18
C SER A 206 -13.93 1.30 6.47
N THR A 207 -14.72 0.28 6.14
CA THR A 207 -16.01 0.46 5.50
C THR A 207 -17.03 0.96 6.52
N SER A 208 -18.07 1.65 6.04
CA SER A 208 -19.26 1.89 6.86
C SER A 208 -19.87 0.56 7.34
N ILE A 209 -20.86 0.62 8.24
CA ILE A 209 -21.59 -0.58 8.71
C ILE A 209 -22.22 -1.41 7.57
N LYS A 210 -22.41 -0.82 6.38
CA LYS A 210 -22.90 -1.52 5.19
C LYS A 210 -21.84 -2.39 4.52
N GLY A 211 -20.57 -2.29 4.91
CA GLY A 211 -19.48 -3.02 4.28
C GLY A 211 -19.16 -2.56 2.85
N LYS A 212 -18.18 -3.21 2.23
CA LYS A 212 -17.91 -3.23 0.79
C LYS A 212 -17.54 -4.65 0.39
N CYS A 213 -17.89 -5.06 -0.83
CA CYS A 213 -17.53 -6.37 -1.35
C CYS A 213 -16.20 -6.30 -2.11
N ILE A 214 -15.37 -7.33 -1.92
CA ILE A 214 -14.22 -7.60 -2.81
C ILE A 214 -14.69 -8.64 -3.83
N ARG A 215 -14.43 -8.38 -5.11
CA ARG A 215 -14.74 -9.29 -6.23
C ARG A 215 -13.50 -9.46 -7.08
N TRP A 216 -13.29 -10.65 -7.61
CA TRP A 216 -12.22 -10.93 -8.56
C TRP A 216 -12.63 -12.07 -9.49
N TRP A 217 -12.03 -12.09 -10.68
CA TRP A 217 -12.09 -13.22 -11.59
C TRP A 217 -10.90 -14.13 -11.31
N TYR A 218 -11.09 -15.45 -11.44
CA TYR A 218 -10.02 -16.41 -11.32
C TYR A 218 -10.13 -17.46 -12.42
N HIS A 219 -8.98 -18.01 -12.80
CA HIS A 219 -8.91 -19.11 -13.75
C HIS A 219 -7.99 -20.19 -13.18
N MET A 220 -8.49 -21.40 -13.08
CA MET A 220 -7.74 -22.56 -12.62
C MET A 220 -7.95 -23.69 -13.63
N TYR A 221 -6.94 -23.93 -14.47
CA TYR A 221 -6.91 -25.04 -15.41
C TYR A 221 -5.54 -25.75 -15.39
N GLY A 222 -5.54 -27.09 -15.40
CA GLY A 222 -4.32 -27.91 -15.41
C GLY A 222 -4.44 -29.23 -14.63
N ARG A 223 -3.65 -30.24 -15.01
CA ARG A 223 -3.66 -31.58 -14.39
C ARG A 223 -3.10 -31.61 -12.96
N GLU A 224 -2.18 -30.69 -12.66
CA GLU A 224 -1.47 -30.57 -11.38
C GLU A 224 -1.92 -29.34 -10.59
N LEU A 225 -3.16 -28.88 -10.81
CA LEU A 225 -3.72 -27.79 -10.01
C LEU A 225 -3.93 -28.24 -8.57
N GLY A 226 -3.12 -27.70 -7.66
CA GLY A 226 -3.26 -27.83 -6.20
C GLY A 226 -2.48 -28.99 -5.62
#